data_AF-R0MIL3-F1
#
_entry.id   AF-R0MIL3-F1
#
_cell.length_a   1.000
_cell.length_b   1.000
_cell.length_c   1.000
_cell.angle_alpha   90.00
_cell.angle_beta   90.00
_cell.angle_gamma   90.00
#
_symmetry.space_group_name_H-M   'P 1'
#
loop_
_entity.id
_entity.type
_entity.pdbx_description
1 polymer ?
#
loop_
_entity_poly.entity_id
_entity_poly.type
_entity_poly.pdbx_seq_one_letter_code
_entity_poly.pdbx_strand_id
1 'polypeptide(L)'
;FLKDISSLSKLKEDEITWSKTDSLLLKISDSLNNSEDIHKIFIPLKDLLLKSILSDRSKLSGTALGLLNKITEISKGDIPCINEVLAVLFKICGRSNRVVSKRGQDGVVKLCKFIELSPYFKVINEFVSSTNKNVRLSVFLGLESSFLTRESPKSFEKILQKGKEDPFLEARVVVKRILNKVDINKDNDKDVKRECKPNKIPILPISFKPTLSLSTSEYPLKKIFKTNKIEKINNLEEKVKTIVNPKPSKLKVQKTIELNKEPYKTRDLLQGIPKKEKEIHDDLTPKKLDRFLSKYRNVYGNV
;
A
#
# COMPACT_ATOMS: atom_id res chain seq x y z
N PHE A 1 -8.63 28.09 4.77
CA PHE A 1 -9.05 26.68 4.98
C PHE A 1 -10.48 26.58 5.51
N LEU A 2 -10.76 26.96 6.78
CA LEU A 2 -12.06 26.64 7.41
C LEU A 2 -13.30 27.18 6.68
N LYS A 3 -13.24 28.42 6.17
CA LYS A 3 -14.33 29.01 5.37
C LYS A 3 -14.55 28.24 4.07
N ASP A 4 -13.46 27.90 3.37
CA ASP A 4 -13.51 27.16 2.11
C ASP A 4 -14.03 25.74 2.32
N ILE A 5 -13.57 25.06 3.38
CA ILE A 5 -14.04 23.73 3.78
C ILE A 5 -15.56 23.77 4.02
N SER A 6 -16.04 24.70 4.85
CA SER A 6 -17.47 24.84 5.17
C SER A 6 -18.33 25.10 3.92
N SER A 7 -17.82 25.91 2.99
CA SER A 7 -18.51 26.19 1.72
C SER A 7 -18.56 24.95 0.81
N LEU A 8 -17.43 24.26 0.61
CA LEU A 8 -17.32 23.13 -0.31
C LEU A 8 -17.99 21.86 0.25
N SER A 9 -18.00 21.66 1.56
CA SER A 9 -18.69 20.53 2.21
C SER A 9 -20.18 20.45 1.89
N LYS A 10 -20.82 21.60 1.63
CA LYS A 10 -22.26 21.71 1.35
C LYS A 10 -22.59 21.56 -0.14
N LEU A 11 -21.63 21.83 -1.02
CA LEU A 11 -21.85 21.79 -2.46
C LEU A 11 -21.78 20.35 -2.98
N LYS A 12 -22.55 20.08 -4.04
CA LYS A 12 -22.42 18.83 -4.79
C LYS A 12 -21.19 18.90 -5.68
N GLU A 13 -20.55 17.76 -5.89
CA GLU A 13 -19.41 17.65 -6.80
C GLU A 13 -19.85 17.91 -8.25
N ASP A 14 -19.12 18.81 -8.91
CA ASP A 14 -19.19 19.22 -10.32
C ASP A 14 -17.77 19.55 -10.83
N GLU A 15 -17.61 19.92 -12.11
CA GLU A 15 -16.30 20.17 -12.72
C GLU A 15 -15.46 21.25 -12.03
N ILE A 16 -16.11 22.25 -11.44
CA ILE A 16 -15.42 23.40 -10.83
C ILE A 16 -15.10 23.08 -9.36
N THR A 17 -16.07 22.51 -8.65
CA THR A 17 -15.98 22.19 -7.23
C THR A 17 -14.99 21.06 -6.98
N TRP A 18 -14.92 20.00 -7.81
CA TRP A 18 -13.95 18.92 -7.59
C TRP A 18 -12.51 19.42 -7.69
N SER A 19 -12.21 20.29 -8.66
CA SER A 19 -10.86 20.83 -8.86
C SER A 19 -10.46 21.79 -7.73
N LYS A 20 -11.42 22.59 -7.23
CA LYS A 20 -11.21 23.45 -6.05
C LYS A 20 -10.96 22.63 -4.80
N THR A 21 -11.73 21.56 -4.60
CA THR A 21 -11.55 20.63 -3.48
C THR A 21 -10.19 19.95 -3.55
N ASP A 22 -9.79 19.39 -4.71
CA ASP A 22 -8.48 18.77 -4.92
C ASP A 22 -7.34 19.73 -4.54
N SER A 23 -7.40 20.97 -5.02
CA SER A 23 -6.43 22.02 -4.72
C SER A 23 -6.41 22.39 -3.23
N LEU A 24 -7.57 22.42 -2.58
CA LEU A 24 -7.69 22.70 -1.14
C LEU A 24 -7.08 21.57 -0.31
N LEU A 25 -7.36 20.31 -0.65
CA LEU A 25 -6.83 19.14 0.06
C LEU A 25 -5.29 19.07 -0.05
N LEU A 26 -4.73 19.41 -1.22
CA LEU A 26 -3.28 19.51 -1.40
C LEU A 26 -2.67 20.61 -0.52
N LYS A 27 -3.24 21.82 -0.52
CA LYS A 27 -2.78 22.91 0.35
C LYS A 27 -2.83 22.55 1.83
N ILE A 28 -3.90 21.87 2.27
CA ILE A 28 -4.02 21.38 3.64
C ILE A 28 -2.92 20.34 3.91
N SER A 29 -2.75 19.37 3.00
CA SER A 29 -1.68 18.36 3.09
C SER A 29 -0.32 19.02 3.27
N ASP A 30 0.02 20.03 2.48
CA ASP A 30 1.32 20.70 2.54
C ASP A 30 1.52 21.48 3.85
N SER A 31 0.43 22.02 4.42
CA SER A 31 0.47 22.78 5.68
C SER A 31 0.52 21.92 6.95
N LEU A 32 0.10 20.64 6.89
CA LEU A 32 0.04 19.75 8.05
C LEU A 32 1.43 19.21 8.41
N ASN A 33 1.94 19.65 9.57
CA ASN A 33 3.24 19.23 10.09
C ASN A 33 3.17 18.58 11.49
N ASN A 34 2.20 18.99 12.32
CA ASN A 34 2.12 18.58 13.74
C ASN A 34 0.79 17.90 14.08
N SER A 35 0.78 17.11 15.16
CA SER A 35 -0.41 16.37 15.61
C SER A 35 -1.51 17.27 16.20
N GLU A 36 -1.15 18.40 16.81
CA GLU A 36 -2.13 19.28 17.46
C GLU A 36 -3.00 20.06 16.45
N ASP A 37 -2.42 20.38 15.29
CA ASP A 37 -3.13 21.04 14.19
C ASP A 37 -4.17 20.10 13.54
N ILE A 38 -3.95 18.78 13.64
CA ILE A 38 -4.85 17.77 13.06
C ILE A 38 -6.21 17.84 13.72
N HIS A 39 -6.30 17.86 15.05
CA HIS A 39 -7.63 17.86 15.72
C HIS A 39 -8.44 19.10 15.36
N LYS A 40 -7.80 20.27 15.29
CA LYS A 40 -8.45 21.54 14.92
C LYS A 40 -8.94 21.57 13.47
N ILE A 41 -8.18 20.96 12.56
CA ILE A 41 -8.48 20.97 11.12
C ILE A 41 -9.37 19.79 10.71
N PHE A 42 -9.21 18.63 11.33
CA PHE A 42 -9.84 17.39 10.90
C PHE A 42 -11.35 17.41 11.13
N ILE A 43 -11.82 17.87 12.30
CA ILE A 43 -13.25 17.95 12.60
C ILE A 43 -14.03 18.71 11.51
N PRO A 44 -13.66 19.95 11.14
CA PRO A 44 -14.35 20.66 10.06
C PRO A 44 -14.09 20.05 8.69
N LEU A 45 -12.94 19.43 8.46
CA LEU A 45 -12.58 18.79 7.19
C LEU A 45 -13.27 17.44 6.96
N LYS A 46 -13.70 16.75 8.02
CA LYS A 46 -14.14 15.35 8.03
C LYS A 46 -15.10 15.06 6.87
N ASP A 47 -16.21 15.78 6.79
CA ASP A 47 -17.26 15.50 5.82
C ASP A 47 -16.77 15.69 4.38
N LEU A 48 -15.99 16.76 4.13
CA LEU A 48 -15.40 17.02 2.81
C LEU A 48 -14.42 15.92 2.43
N LEU A 49 -13.57 15.51 3.36
CA LEU A 49 -12.57 14.47 3.16
C LEU A 49 -13.22 13.13 2.84
N LEU A 50 -14.18 12.69 3.67
CA LEU A 50 -14.88 11.42 3.49
C LEU A 50 -15.66 11.38 2.17
N LYS A 51 -16.33 12.48 1.79
CA LYS A 51 -16.96 12.61 0.46
C LYS A 51 -15.94 12.53 -0.66
N SER A 52 -14.81 13.22 -0.53
CA SER A 52 -13.75 13.26 -1.55
C SER A 52 -13.08 11.90 -1.75
N ILE A 53 -12.90 11.12 -0.68
CA ILE A 53 -12.40 9.74 -0.78
C ILE A 53 -13.34 8.90 -1.67
N LEU A 54 -14.65 9.04 -1.46
CA LEU A 54 -15.67 8.32 -2.23
C LEU A 54 -15.97 8.91 -3.62
N SER A 55 -15.28 9.98 -4.04
CA SER A 55 -15.47 10.57 -5.37
C SER A 55 -15.23 9.55 -6.49
N ASP A 56 -16.02 9.65 -7.56
CA ASP A 56 -15.82 8.85 -8.77
C ASP A 56 -14.59 9.33 -9.57
N ARG A 57 -14.09 10.55 -9.28
CA ARG A 57 -12.86 11.09 -9.85
C ARG A 57 -11.65 10.47 -9.15
N SER A 58 -10.95 9.56 -9.84
CA SER A 58 -9.79 8.84 -9.29
C SER A 58 -8.65 9.75 -8.81
N LYS A 59 -8.52 10.96 -9.39
CA LYS A 59 -7.55 11.97 -8.94
C LYS A 59 -7.92 12.50 -7.55
N LEU A 60 -9.13 13.05 -7.40
CA LEU A 60 -9.62 13.61 -6.13
C LEU A 60 -9.63 12.55 -5.02
N SER A 61 -10.16 11.36 -5.33
CA SER A 61 -10.13 10.20 -4.44
C SER A 61 -8.69 9.86 -3.98
N GLY A 62 -7.73 9.86 -4.92
CA GLY A 62 -6.33 9.62 -4.63
C GLY A 62 -5.70 10.68 -3.73
N THR A 63 -5.96 11.97 -4.01
CA THR A 63 -5.49 13.10 -3.20
C THR A 63 -6.04 13.02 -1.77
N ALA A 64 -7.34 12.74 -1.63
CA ALA A 64 -8.01 12.61 -0.35
C ALA A 64 -7.45 11.45 0.49
N LEU A 65 -7.23 10.28 -0.13
CA LEU A 65 -6.54 9.16 0.53
C LEU A 65 -5.10 9.50 0.92
N GLY A 66 -4.37 10.24 0.08
CA GLY A 66 -3.03 10.72 0.37
C GLY A 66 -2.99 11.58 1.63
N LEU A 67 -3.93 12.53 1.73
CA LEU A 67 -4.10 13.38 2.91
C LEU A 67 -4.45 12.56 4.16
N LEU A 68 -5.41 11.63 4.06
CA LEU A 68 -5.77 10.76 5.19
C LEU A 68 -4.58 9.93 5.69
N ASN A 69 -3.77 9.39 4.78
CA ASN A 69 -2.56 8.65 5.15
C ASN A 69 -1.56 9.54 5.87
N LYS A 70 -1.32 10.77 5.39
CA LYS A 70 -0.44 11.74 6.06
C LYS A 70 -0.95 12.08 7.47
N ILE A 71 -2.25 12.34 7.60
CA ILE A 71 -2.91 12.59 8.91
C ILE A 71 -2.68 11.41 9.86
N THR A 72 -2.94 10.19 9.38
CA THR A 72 -2.72 8.95 10.15
C THR A 72 -1.28 8.81 10.63
N GLU A 73 -0.31 9.10 9.76
CA GLU A 73 1.12 8.96 10.07
C GLU A 73 1.60 9.99 11.10
N ILE A 74 1.05 11.21 11.08
CA ILE A 74 1.36 12.28 12.05
C ILE A 74 0.65 12.02 13.39
N SER A 75 -0.65 11.71 13.38
CA SER A 75 -1.43 11.53 14.62
C SER A 75 -1.21 10.16 15.29
N LYS A 76 -0.45 9.26 14.65
CA LYS A 76 -0.20 7.89 15.15
C LYS A 76 -1.47 7.13 15.50
N GLY A 77 -2.54 7.37 14.75
CA GLY A 77 -3.83 6.70 14.92
C GLY A 77 -4.83 7.43 15.80
N ASP A 78 -4.46 8.56 16.40
CA ASP A 78 -5.40 9.43 17.11
C ASP A 78 -6.17 10.30 16.10
N ILE A 79 -7.19 9.71 15.46
CA ILE A 79 -8.05 10.38 14.49
C ILE A 79 -9.47 10.40 15.07
N PRO A 80 -10.16 11.55 15.10
CA PRO A 80 -11.55 11.57 15.52
C PRO A 80 -12.44 10.84 14.51
N CYS A 81 -13.54 10.23 14.98
CA CYS A 81 -14.54 9.55 14.14
C CYS A 81 -14.01 8.34 13.33
N ILE A 82 -13.08 7.54 13.88
CA ILE A 82 -12.50 6.36 13.21
C ILE A 82 -13.54 5.40 12.63
N ASN A 83 -14.69 5.20 13.28
CA ASN A 83 -15.79 4.38 12.76
C ASN A 83 -16.21 4.76 11.33
N GLU A 84 -16.38 6.06 11.09
CA GLU A 84 -16.79 6.59 9.78
C GLU A 84 -15.67 6.47 8.75
N VAL A 85 -14.43 6.75 9.17
CA VAL A 85 -13.23 6.62 8.34
C VAL A 85 -13.06 5.17 7.88
N LEU A 86 -13.14 4.20 8.80
CA LEU A 86 -13.06 2.77 8.49
C LEU A 86 -14.16 2.34 7.52
N ALA A 87 -15.41 2.76 7.76
CA ALA A 87 -16.51 2.42 6.87
C ALA A 87 -16.30 2.97 5.45
N VAL A 88 -15.80 4.20 5.32
CA VAL A 88 -15.46 4.80 4.01
C VAL A 88 -14.30 4.08 3.34
N LEU A 89 -13.25 3.73 4.09
CA LEU A 89 -12.10 2.99 3.58
C LEU A 89 -12.48 1.59 3.10
N PHE A 90 -13.35 0.86 3.82
CA PHE A 90 -13.85 -0.42 3.34
C PHE A 90 -14.73 -0.27 2.10
N LYS A 91 -15.60 0.75 2.04
CA LYS A 91 -16.42 1.03 0.85
C LYS A 91 -15.59 1.30 -0.40
N ILE A 92 -14.53 2.11 -0.31
CA ILE A 92 -13.70 2.43 -1.48
C ILE A 92 -12.94 1.21 -2.02
N CYS A 93 -12.58 0.26 -1.15
CA CYS A 93 -11.96 -0.99 -1.57
C CYS A 93 -12.87 -1.81 -2.50
N GLY A 94 -14.18 -1.63 -2.42
CA GLY A 94 -15.16 -2.29 -3.28
C GLY A 94 -15.34 -1.67 -4.67
N ARG A 95 -14.67 -0.55 -4.99
CA ARG A 95 -14.80 0.11 -6.29
C ARG A 95 -14.24 -0.77 -7.42
N SER A 96 -14.85 -0.67 -8.60
CA SER A 96 -14.45 -1.41 -9.81
C SER A 96 -13.08 -0.96 -10.35
N ASN A 97 -12.71 0.29 -10.14
CA ASN A 97 -11.40 0.81 -10.52
C ASN A 97 -10.31 0.18 -9.63
N ARG A 98 -9.50 -0.69 -10.24
CA ARG A 98 -8.42 -1.42 -9.56
C ARG A 98 -7.42 -0.50 -8.85
N VAL A 99 -7.06 0.63 -9.45
CA VAL A 99 -6.08 1.56 -8.86
C VAL A 99 -6.66 2.19 -7.61
N VAL A 100 -7.92 2.65 -7.66
CA VAL A 100 -8.61 3.24 -6.52
C VAL A 100 -8.84 2.22 -5.41
N SER A 101 -9.31 1.02 -5.76
CA SER A 101 -9.50 -0.10 -4.82
C SER A 101 -8.20 -0.48 -4.12
N LYS A 102 -7.08 -0.58 -4.87
CA LYS A 102 -5.78 -0.92 -4.30
C LYS A 102 -5.24 0.18 -3.38
N ARG A 103 -5.36 1.46 -3.77
CA ARG A 103 -5.00 2.59 -2.89
C ARG A 103 -5.84 2.60 -1.60
N GLY A 104 -7.13 2.25 -1.70
CA GLY A 104 -7.99 2.06 -0.54
C GLY A 104 -7.48 0.97 0.40
N GLN A 105 -7.11 -0.20 -0.14
CA GLN A 105 -6.51 -1.29 0.63
C GLN A 105 -5.25 -0.87 1.35
N ASP A 106 -4.36 -0.15 0.66
CA ASP A 106 -3.11 0.35 1.25
C ASP A 106 -3.40 1.38 2.36
N GLY A 107 -4.44 2.20 2.20
CA GLY A 107 -4.93 3.11 3.23
C GLY A 107 -5.49 2.39 4.47
N VAL A 108 -6.26 1.30 4.29
CA VAL A 108 -6.72 0.44 5.40
C VAL A 108 -5.54 -0.11 6.18
N VAL A 109 -4.56 -0.69 5.48
CA VAL A 109 -3.36 -1.27 6.10
C VAL A 109 -2.59 -0.21 6.91
N LYS A 110 -2.41 0.98 6.34
CA LYS A 110 -1.74 2.10 7.03
C LYS A 110 -2.48 2.53 8.28
N LEU A 111 -3.80 2.73 8.21
CA LEU A 111 -4.62 3.12 9.35
C LEU A 111 -4.59 2.07 10.46
N CYS A 112 -4.89 0.82 10.11
CA CYS A 112 -4.98 -0.28 11.07
C CYS A 112 -3.66 -0.62 11.76
N LYS A 113 -2.51 -0.19 11.21
CA LYS A 113 -1.22 -0.28 11.91
C LYS A 113 -1.14 0.61 13.16
N PHE A 114 -1.92 1.68 13.21
CA PHE A 114 -1.85 2.69 14.27
C PHE A 114 -3.04 2.67 15.23
N ILE A 115 -4.10 1.94 14.94
CA ILE A 115 -5.33 1.89 15.75
C ILE A 115 -5.56 0.49 16.32
N GLU A 116 -6.18 0.43 17.49
CA GLU A 116 -6.78 -0.79 18.02
C GLU A 116 -8.17 -0.99 17.40
N LEU A 117 -8.45 -2.17 16.86
CA LEU A 117 -9.68 -2.46 16.11
C LEU A 117 -10.82 -3.00 16.97
N SER A 118 -10.54 -3.46 18.18
CA SER A 118 -11.50 -4.07 19.11
C SER A 118 -12.71 -3.17 19.39
N PRO A 119 -12.56 -1.84 19.62
CA PRO A 119 -13.70 -0.93 19.77
C PRO A 119 -14.58 -0.82 18.52
N TYR A 120 -14.07 -1.18 17.36
CA TYR A 120 -14.72 -1.02 16.05
C TYR A 120 -15.24 -2.35 15.49
N PHE A 121 -15.33 -3.39 16.33
CA PHE A 121 -15.78 -4.73 15.94
C PHE A 121 -17.09 -4.74 15.16
N LYS A 122 -18.06 -3.88 15.53
CA LYS A 122 -19.37 -3.79 14.85
C LYS A 122 -19.22 -3.43 13.38
N VAL A 123 -18.42 -2.41 13.07
CA VAL A 123 -18.13 -1.98 11.69
C VAL A 123 -17.40 -3.10 10.94
N ILE A 124 -16.40 -3.71 11.57
CA ILE A 124 -15.62 -4.81 10.97
C ILE A 124 -16.52 -5.98 10.60
N ASN A 125 -17.41 -6.40 11.49
CA ASN A 125 -18.30 -7.54 11.27
C ASN A 125 -19.31 -7.30 10.13
N GLU A 126 -19.75 -6.04 9.93
CA GLU A 126 -20.57 -5.65 8.78
C GLU A 126 -19.82 -5.89 7.46
N PHE A 127 -18.59 -5.40 7.34
CA PHE A 127 -17.82 -5.47 6.10
C PHE A 127 -17.20 -6.85 5.81
N VAL A 128 -16.94 -7.68 6.83
CA VAL A 128 -16.52 -9.09 6.66
C VAL A 128 -17.58 -9.90 5.91
N SER A 129 -18.85 -9.54 6.04
CA SER A 129 -19.95 -10.25 5.39
C SER A 129 -20.32 -9.63 4.03
N SER A 130 -19.51 -8.69 3.51
CA SER A 130 -19.77 -8.03 2.23
C SER A 130 -19.74 -9.01 1.07
N THR A 131 -20.61 -8.81 0.08
CA THR A 131 -20.62 -9.59 -1.17
C THR A 131 -19.34 -9.37 -1.99
N ASN A 132 -18.70 -8.20 -1.85
CA ASN A 132 -17.52 -7.84 -2.61
C ASN A 132 -16.25 -8.45 -2.00
N LYS A 133 -15.55 -9.28 -2.79
CA LYS A 133 -14.31 -9.95 -2.39
C LYS A 133 -13.21 -8.98 -1.94
N ASN A 134 -13.09 -7.83 -2.59
CA ASN A 134 -12.02 -6.86 -2.27
C ASN A 134 -12.28 -6.22 -0.92
N VAL A 135 -13.55 -5.98 -0.58
CA VAL A 135 -13.95 -5.43 0.72
C VAL A 135 -13.59 -6.43 1.83
N ARG A 136 -14.02 -7.69 1.71
CA ARG A 136 -13.69 -8.74 2.69
C ARG A 136 -12.19 -8.93 2.86
N LEU A 137 -11.45 -9.00 1.74
CA LEU A 137 -9.99 -9.06 1.75
C LEU A 137 -9.36 -7.88 2.51
N SER A 138 -9.88 -6.66 2.30
CA SER A 138 -9.38 -5.45 2.97
C SER A 138 -9.58 -5.51 4.47
N VAL A 139 -10.69 -6.10 4.95
CA VAL A 139 -10.90 -6.29 6.38
C VAL A 139 -9.83 -7.20 6.97
N PHE A 140 -9.54 -8.34 6.33
CA PHE A 140 -8.50 -9.24 6.82
C PHE A 140 -7.10 -8.63 6.74
N LEU A 141 -6.79 -7.81 5.73
CA LEU A 141 -5.54 -7.05 5.66
C LEU A 141 -5.41 -6.02 6.79
N GLY A 142 -6.51 -5.35 7.13
CA GLY A 142 -6.58 -4.44 8.27
C GLY A 142 -6.32 -5.16 9.59
N LEU A 143 -6.97 -6.30 9.81
CA LEU A 143 -6.76 -7.14 10.99
C LEU A 143 -5.32 -7.64 11.08
N GLU A 144 -4.74 -8.15 9.98
CA GLU A 144 -3.34 -8.58 9.94
C GLU A 144 -2.38 -7.45 10.36
N SER A 145 -2.68 -6.23 9.94
CA SER A 145 -1.87 -5.05 10.25
C SER A 145 -1.99 -4.62 11.70
N SER A 146 -3.20 -4.65 12.28
CA SER A 146 -3.43 -4.32 13.70
C SER A 146 -2.77 -5.34 14.63
N PHE A 147 -2.91 -6.64 14.33
CA PHE A 147 -2.34 -7.71 15.15
C PHE A 147 -0.81 -7.74 15.15
N LEU A 148 -0.18 -7.15 14.14
CA LEU A 148 1.28 -7.03 14.13
C LEU A 148 1.79 -6.08 15.21
N THR A 149 0.97 -5.09 15.62
CA THR A 149 1.45 -3.95 16.42
C THR A 149 0.75 -3.79 17.77
N ARG A 150 -0.54 -4.11 17.89
CA ARG A 150 -1.35 -3.62 19.02
C ARG A 150 -2.36 -4.61 19.60
N GLU A 151 -2.72 -5.67 18.87
CA GLU A 151 -3.85 -6.52 19.26
C GLU A 151 -3.59 -8.02 19.25
N SER A 152 -4.27 -8.72 20.15
CA SER A 152 -4.29 -10.19 20.12
C SER A 152 -5.34 -10.71 19.13
N PRO A 153 -5.02 -11.72 18.29
CA PRO A 153 -5.99 -12.27 17.34
C PRO A 153 -7.20 -12.98 17.98
N LYS A 154 -7.14 -13.27 19.28
CA LYS A 154 -8.22 -13.94 20.02
C LYS A 154 -9.52 -13.14 20.03
N SER A 155 -9.44 -11.80 20.08
CA SER A 155 -10.61 -10.91 20.10
C SER A 155 -11.47 -11.03 18.83
N PHE A 156 -10.90 -11.54 17.74
CA PHE A 156 -11.55 -11.65 16.43
C PHE A 156 -11.74 -13.09 15.96
N GLU A 157 -11.67 -14.07 16.87
CA GLU A 157 -11.69 -15.50 16.51
C GLU A 157 -12.89 -15.86 15.60
N LYS A 158 -14.11 -15.43 15.94
CA LYS A 158 -15.31 -15.69 15.12
C LYS A 158 -15.19 -15.14 13.69
N ILE A 159 -14.57 -13.97 13.53
CA ILE A 159 -14.34 -13.35 12.22
C ILE A 159 -13.25 -14.10 11.45
N LEU A 160 -12.18 -14.52 12.14
CA LEU A 160 -11.12 -15.31 11.52
C LEU A 160 -11.59 -16.69 11.06
N GLN A 161 -12.50 -17.34 11.80
CA GLN A 161 -13.10 -18.60 11.35
C GLN A 161 -13.89 -18.41 10.06
N LYS A 162 -14.75 -17.38 9.97
CA LYS A 162 -15.43 -17.02 8.70
C LYS A 162 -14.44 -16.81 7.56
N GLY A 163 -13.31 -16.16 7.84
CA GLY A 163 -12.26 -15.90 6.85
C GLY A 163 -11.51 -17.14 6.35
N LYS A 164 -11.43 -18.22 7.14
CA LYS A 164 -10.85 -19.51 6.69
C LYS A 164 -11.70 -20.17 5.62
N GLU A 165 -13.01 -19.98 5.71
CA GLU A 165 -14.01 -20.56 4.82
C GLU A 165 -14.40 -19.59 3.70
N ASP A 166 -13.69 -18.46 3.54
CA ASP A 166 -14.00 -17.47 2.50
C ASP A 166 -13.91 -18.12 1.11
N PRO A 167 -14.87 -17.86 0.20
CA PRO A 167 -14.84 -18.37 -1.16
C PRO A 167 -13.55 -18.00 -1.93
N PHE A 168 -12.88 -16.91 -1.57
CA PHE A 168 -11.71 -16.41 -2.28
C PHE A 168 -10.41 -16.81 -1.58
N LEU A 169 -9.47 -17.33 -2.38
CA LEU A 169 -8.19 -17.83 -1.89
C LEU A 169 -7.37 -16.73 -1.22
N GLU A 170 -7.37 -15.52 -1.75
CA GLU A 170 -6.57 -14.40 -1.25
C GLU A 170 -6.94 -14.05 0.20
N ALA A 171 -8.24 -14.03 0.51
CA ALA A 171 -8.73 -13.81 1.87
C ALA A 171 -8.29 -14.94 2.81
N ARG A 172 -8.47 -16.20 2.39
CA ARG A 172 -8.03 -17.37 3.16
C ARG A 172 -6.53 -17.37 3.44
N VAL A 173 -5.71 -16.95 2.47
CA VAL A 173 -4.25 -16.85 2.61
C VAL A 173 -3.88 -15.81 3.66
N VAL A 174 -4.52 -14.63 3.65
CA VAL A 174 -4.28 -13.59 4.68
C VAL A 174 -4.64 -14.14 6.08
N VAL A 175 -5.80 -14.77 6.21
CA VAL A 175 -6.26 -15.34 7.49
C VAL A 175 -5.32 -16.44 7.99
N LYS A 176 -4.85 -17.31 7.09
CA LYS A 176 -3.85 -18.33 7.44
C LYS A 176 -2.56 -17.70 7.97
N ARG A 177 -2.07 -16.61 7.37
CA ARG A 177 -0.90 -15.89 7.89
C ARG A 177 -1.13 -15.31 9.28
N ILE A 178 -2.31 -14.75 9.54
CA ILE A 178 -2.67 -14.23 10.87
C ILE A 178 -2.60 -15.36 11.90
N LEU A 179 -3.22 -16.50 11.62
CA LEU A 179 -3.31 -17.61 12.56
C LEU A 179 -1.96 -18.29 12.80
N ASN A 180 -1.16 -18.47 11.75
CA ASN A 180 0.19 -19.02 11.91
C ASN A 180 1.06 -18.16 12.84
N LYS A 181 0.88 -16.83 12.82
CA LYS A 181 1.59 -15.93 13.76
C LYS A 181 1.14 -16.13 15.21
N VAL A 182 -0.12 -16.50 15.44
CA VAL A 182 -0.63 -16.83 16.79
C VAL A 182 0.02 -18.09 17.33
N ASP A 183 0.17 -19.12 16.50
CA ASP A 183 0.67 -20.41 16.94
C ASP A 183 2.18 -20.38 17.24
N ILE A 184 2.97 -19.62 16.46
CA ILE A 184 4.40 -19.40 16.76
C ILE A 184 4.60 -18.71 18.13
N ASN A 185 3.73 -17.77 18.49
CA ASN A 185 3.82 -17.10 19.79
C ASN A 185 3.42 -18.01 20.96
N LYS A 186 2.53 -19.00 20.75
CA LYS A 186 2.16 -19.97 21.79
C LYS A 186 3.27 -20.96 22.11
N ASP A 187 4.11 -21.31 21.14
CA ASP A 187 5.21 -22.25 21.38
C ASP A 187 6.37 -21.58 22.13
N ASN A 188 6.61 -20.27 21.93
CA ASN A 188 7.59 -19.51 22.72
C ASN A 188 7.16 -19.30 24.19
N ASP A 189 5.86 -19.22 24.49
CA ASP A 189 5.35 -19.06 25.86
C ASP A 189 5.40 -20.36 26.70
N LYS A 190 5.54 -21.53 26.05
CA LYS A 190 5.57 -22.83 26.75
C LYS A 190 6.94 -23.21 27.32
N ASP A 191 8.02 -22.58 26.87
CA ASP A 191 9.37 -22.91 27.33
C ASP A 191 9.81 -22.16 28.60
N VAL A 192 8.96 -21.30 29.18
CA VAL A 192 9.28 -20.57 30.44
C VAL A 192 8.70 -21.23 31.70
N LYS A 193 7.92 -22.32 31.57
CA LYS A 193 7.38 -23.06 32.72
C LYS A 193 7.81 -24.53 32.70
N ARG A 194 9.12 -24.79 32.81
CA ARG A 194 9.58 -26.07 33.39
C ARG A 194 9.87 -25.83 34.86
N GLU A 195 8.92 -26.27 35.68
CA GLU A 195 9.05 -26.38 37.13
C GLU A 195 10.32 -27.17 37.49
N CYS A 196 11.27 -26.53 38.17
CA CYS A 196 12.30 -27.23 38.90
C CYS A 196 11.67 -27.88 40.14
N LYS A 197 11.30 -29.16 40.05
CA LYS A 197 11.08 -29.97 41.25
C LYS A 197 12.46 -30.28 41.87
N PRO A 198 12.70 -29.99 43.16
CA PRO A 198 13.98 -30.31 43.78
C PRO A 198 14.04 -31.81 44.06
N ASN A 199 14.81 -32.53 43.24
CA ASN A 199 15.21 -33.90 43.58
C ASN A 199 16.23 -33.85 44.73
N LYS A 200 15.82 -34.28 45.92
CA LYS A 200 16.74 -34.62 47.01
C LYS A 200 17.54 -35.85 46.59
N ILE A 201 18.85 -35.69 46.37
CA ILE A 201 19.80 -36.80 46.23
C ILE A 201 20.66 -36.82 47.50
N PRO A 202 20.90 -37.99 48.14
CA PRO A 202 21.68 -38.09 49.36
C PRO A 202 23.17 -37.90 49.06
N ILE A 203 23.84 -37.08 49.87
CA ILE A 203 25.29 -36.89 49.85
C ILE A 203 25.94 -38.11 50.48
N LEU A 204 26.82 -38.81 49.75
CA LEU A 204 27.81 -39.73 50.32
C LEU A 204 29.21 -39.12 50.18
N PRO A 205 30.08 -39.24 51.20
CA PRO A 205 31.38 -38.59 51.21
C PRO A 205 32.41 -39.46 50.50
N ILE A 206 33.14 -38.92 49.52
CA ILE A 206 34.33 -39.58 48.98
C ILE A 206 35.51 -38.61 49.05
N SER A 207 36.58 -39.14 49.62
CA SER A 207 37.81 -38.49 50.04
C SER A 207 38.73 -38.09 48.88
N PHE A 208 39.52 -37.07 49.16
CA PHE A 208 40.62 -36.56 48.34
C PHE A 208 41.64 -37.63 47.94
N LYS A 209 42.22 -37.48 46.74
CA LYS A 209 43.69 -37.46 46.53
C LYS A 209 44.03 -36.57 45.31
N PRO A 210 45.02 -35.67 45.42
CA PRO A 210 45.47 -34.85 44.29
C PRO A 210 46.51 -35.63 43.47
N THR A 211 46.46 -35.53 42.15
CA THR A 211 47.57 -35.97 41.29
C THR A 211 47.81 -34.92 40.23
N LEU A 212 48.95 -34.24 40.36
CA LEU A 212 49.55 -33.38 39.36
C LEU A 212 49.87 -34.22 38.11
N SER A 213 49.37 -33.79 36.95
CA SER A 213 50.10 -33.99 35.70
C SER A 213 49.77 -32.87 34.72
N LEU A 214 50.76 -32.02 34.52
CA LEU A 214 50.83 -31.03 33.47
C LEU A 214 51.27 -31.77 32.20
N SER A 215 50.45 -31.81 31.16
CA SER A 215 50.93 -32.02 29.80
C SER A 215 50.06 -31.27 28.81
N THR A 216 50.72 -30.33 28.14
CA THR A 216 50.29 -29.56 26.99
C THR A 216 50.04 -30.50 25.80
N SER A 217 48.85 -30.43 25.20
CA SER A 217 48.74 -30.58 23.75
C SER A 217 47.57 -29.76 23.23
N GLU A 218 47.92 -28.83 22.37
CA GLU A 218 47.05 -27.90 21.67
C GLU A 218 46.24 -28.67 20.61
N TYR A 219 44.92 -28.46 20.58
CA TYR A 219 44.13 -28.70 19.38
C TYR A 219 43.23 -27.50 19.10
N PRO A 220 43.09 -27.06 17.83
CA PRO A 220 42.66 -25.71 17.52
C PRO A 220 41.16 -25.60 17.28
N LEU A 221 40.64 -24.43 17.66
CA LEU A 221 39.32 -23.90 17.34
C LEU A 221 39.00 -24.07 15.84
N LYS A 222 37.89 -24.75 15.53
CA LYS A 222 37.29 -24.82 14.19
C LYS A 222 36.97 -23.41 13.69
N LYS A 223 37.80 -22.89 12.78
CA LYS A 223 37.52 -21.68 12.02
C LYS A 223 36.28 -21.89 11.14
N ILE A 224 35.39 -20.92 11.26
CA ILE A 224 34.13 -20.74 10.56
C ILE A 224 34.40 -20.56 9.06
N PHE A 225 33.81 -21.42 8.22
CA PHE A 225 33.71 -21.20 6.78
C PHE A 225 32.80 -20.00 6.49
N LYS A 226 33.39 -18.84 6.17
CA LYS A 226 32.66 -17.62 5.79
C LYS A 226 33.24 -16.91 4.55
N THR A 227 33.97 -17.60 3.69
CA THR A 227 34.63 -16.97 2.53
C THR A 227 33.88 -17.10 1.20
N ASN A 228 32.98 -18.06 1.01
CA ASN A 228 32.36 -18.28 -0.32
C ASN A 228 31.09 -17.47 -0.62
N LYS A 229 30.60 -16.62 0.31
CA LYS A 229 29.41 -15.77 0.08
C LYS A 229 29.76 -14.34 -0.37
N ILE A 230 30.97 -13.85 -0.06
CA ILE A 230 31.35 -12.46 -0.32
C ILE A 230 31.74 -12.25 -1.79
N GLU A 231 32.40 -13.22 -2.42
CA GLU A 231 32.75 -13.16 -3.85
C GLU A 231 31.53 -13.21 -4.77
N LYS A 232 30.44 -13.88 -4.37
CA LYS A 232 29.18 -13.90 -5.12
C LYS A 232 28.41 -12.57 -5.04
N ILE A 233 28.58 -11.80 -3.95
CA ILE A 233 27.93 -10.49 -3.78
C ILE A 233 28.65 -9.44 -4.63
N ASN A 234 29.99 -9.42 -4.61
CA ASN A 234 30.77 -8.45 -5.40
C ASN A 234 30.59 -8.61 -6.91
N ASN A 235 30.48 -9.86 -7.41
CA ASN A 235 30.23 -10.14 -8.83
C ASN A 235 28.80 -9.75 -9.29
N LEU A 236 27.83 -9.68 -8.37
CA LEU A 236 26.47 -9.22 -8.68
C LEU A 236 26.39 -7.69 -8.68
N GLU A 237 27.16 -7.00 -7.82
CA GLU A 237 27.21 -5.54 -7.79
C GLU A 237 27.89 -4.93 -9.04
N GLU A 238 28.91 -5.57 -9.62
CA GLU A 238 29.50 -5.13 -10.90
C GLU A 238 28.54 -5.30 -12.09
N LYS A 239 27.73 -6.36 -12.09
CA LYS A 239 26.70 -6.58 -13.11
C LYS A 239 25.52 -5.62 -13.00
N VAL A 240 25.23 -5.09 -11.81
CA VAL A 240 24.20 -4.06 -11.63
C VAL A 240 24.72 -2.67 -12.01
N LYS A 241 26.00 -2.34 -11.75
CA LYS A 241 26.60 -1.06 -12.14
C LYS A 241 26.71 -0.86 -13.66
N THR A 242 26.76 -1.94 -14.44
CA THR A 242 26.84 -1.89 -15.91
C THR A 242 25.49 -1.72 -16.60
N ILE A 243 24.37 -1.92 -15.89
CA ILE A 243 23.00 -1.82 -16.45
C ILE A 243 22.38 -0.43 -16.21
N VAL A 244 22.91 0.37 -15.28
CA VAL A 244 22.29 1.65 -14.83
C VAL A 244 22.95 2.91 -15.43
N ASN A 245 23.92 2.79 -16.34
CA ASN A 245 24.58 3.96 -16.95
C ASN A 245 24.60 3.92 -18.49
N PRO A 246 23.58 4.44 -19.19
CA PRO A 246 23.81 5.09 -20.46
C PRO A 246 24.28 6.54 -20.19
N LYS A 247 25.53 6.83 -20.57
CA LYS A 247 26.08 8.20 -20.60
C LYS A 247 25.16 9.12 -21.43
N PRO A 248 24.99 10.40 -21.04
CA PRO A 248 24.28 11.37 -21.88
C PRO A 248 25.14 11.73 -23.08
N SER A 249 24.70 11.34 -24.28
CA SER A 249 25.29 11.83 -25.53
C SER A 249 24.83 13.26 -25.76
N LYS A 250 25.83 14.15 -25.83
CA LYS A 250 25.69 15.55 -26.23
C LYS A 250 25.15 15.60 -27.67
N LEU A 251 23.92 16.05 -27.86
CA LEU A 251 23.46 16.54 -29.16
C LEU A 251 23.23 18.05 -29.07
N LYS A 252 23.89 18.72 -30.01
CA LYS A 252 24.03 20.16 -30.14
C LYS A 252 22.67 20.81 -30.42
N VAL A 253 22.47 21.93 -29.72
CA VAL A 253 21.59 23.05 -30.09
C VAL A 253 21.74 23.37 -31.58
N GLN A 254 20.62 23.52 -32.30
CA GLN A 254 20.50 24.51 -33.37
C GLN A 254 19.04 24.80 -33.75
N LYS A 255 18.75 26.11 -33.73
CA LYS A 255 17.74 26.87 -34.49
C LYS A 255 16.26 26.77 -34.09
N THR A 256 15.90 27.73 -33.25
CA THR A 256 14.77 28.67 -33.42
C THR A 256 14.26 28.79 -34.86
N ILE A 257 12.95 28.56 -35.04
CA ILE A 257 12.17 29.22 -36.09
C ILE A 257 11.00 29.90 -35.36
N GLU A 258 11.13 31.21 -35.20
CA GLU A 258 10.02 32.11 -34.98
C GLU A 258 9.18 32.14 -36.26
N LEU A 259 7.87 31.95 -36.16
CA LEU A 259 6.96 32.35 -37.21
C LEU A 259 5.86 33.21 -36.58
N ASN A 260 5.91 34.47 -37.03
CA ASN A 260 5.08 35.58 -36.64
C ASN A 260 3.59 35.33 -36.90
N LYS A 261 2.81 36.02 -36.08
CA LYS A 261 1.40 36.37 -36.26
C LYS A 261 1.19 37.01 -37.64
N GLU A 262 0.12 36.63 -38.34
CA GLU A 262 -0.96 37.55 -38.75
C GLU A 262 -2.16 36.79 -39.39
N PRO A 263 -3.37 37.39 -39.38
CA PRO A 263 -4.62 36.68 -39.62
C PRO A 263 -5.11 36.84 -41.07
N TYR A 264 -5.57 35.76 -41.69
CA TYR A 264 -6.33 35.86 -42.94
C TYR A 264 -7.70 35.20 -42.82
N LYS A 265 -8.71 36.06 -42.90
CA LYS A 265 -10.08 35.75 -43.29
C LYS A 265 -10.09 35.35 -44.76
N THR A 266 -10.76 34.24 -45.10
CA THR A 266 -11.50 34.15 -46.37
C THR A 266 -12.60 33.10 -46.26
N ARG A 267 -13.80 33.56 -46.65
CA ARG A 267 -15.03 32.83 -46.84
C ARG A 267 -14.96 31.90 -48.05
N ASP A 268 -15.75 30.84 -47.96
CA ASP A 268 -16.49 30.15 -49.03
C ASP A 268 -15.76 29.84 -50.35
N LEU A 269 -15.45 28.56 -50.55
CA LEU A 269 -15.68 27.88 -51.82
C LEU A 269 -16.05 26.41 -51.55
N LEU A 270 -17.30 26.11 -51.86
CA LEU A 270 -17.88 24.77 -51.97
C LEU A 270 -17.18 23.97 -53.08
N GLN A 271 -16.92 22.69 -52.80
CA GLN A 271 -17.20 21.49 -53.61
C GLN A 271 -16.12 20.43 -53.44
N GLY A 272 -16.56 19.19 -53.15
CA GLY A 272 -15.70 18.00 -53.18
C GLY A 272 -15.58 17.29 -51.84
N ILE A 273 -16.62 16.53 -51.47
CA ILE A 273 -16.54 15.52 -50.40
C ILE A 273 -15.56 14.41 -50.85
N PRO A 274 -14.59 14.04 -50.00
CA PRO A 274 -14.54 12.65 -49.60
C PRO A 274 -14.77 12.55 -48.09
N LYS A 275 -15.59 11.57 -47.72
CA LYS A 275 -16.01 11.27 -46.34
C LYS A 275 -14.81 11.27 -45.41
N LYS A 276 -14.81 12.14 -44.40
CA LYS A 276 -13.95 11.99 -43.22
C LYS A 276 -14.30 10.65 -42.58
N GLU A 277 -13.39 9.68 -42.69
CA GLU A 277 -13.37 8.54 -41.79
C GLU A 277 -13.33 9.09 -40.37
N LYS A 278 -14.33 8.69 -39.59
CA LYS A 278 -14.35 8.96 -38.15
C LYS A 278 -13.07 8.36 -37.57
N GLU A 279 -12.26 9.17 -36.90
CA GLU A 279 -11.25 8.68 -35.95
C GLU A 279 -11.99 7.93 -34.84
N ILE A 280 -12.24 6.64 -35.09
CA ILE A 280 -12.60 5.69 -34.06
C ILE A 280 -11.31 5.51 -33.26
N HIS A 281 -11.32 5.98 -32.01
CA HIS A 281 -10.30 5.62 -31.04
C HIS A 281 -10.15 4.09 -31.06
N ASP A 282 -9.09 3.62 -31.71
CA ASP A 282 -8.90 2.20 -31.96
C ASP A 282 -8.56 1.49 -30.65
N ASP A 283 -9.50 0.65 -30.25
CA ASP A 283 -9.44 -0.19 -29.07
C ASP A 283 -8.27 -1.18 -29.21
N LEU A 284 -7.18 -0.93 -28.45
CA LEU A 284 -5.90 -1.65 -28.42
C LEU A 284 -6.01 -3.04 -27.78
N THR A 285 -6.99 -3.82 -28.21
CA THR A 285 -7.04 -5.25 -27.91
C THR A 285 -5.86 -5.96 -28.60
N PRO A 286 -5.21 -6.94 -27.95
CA PRO A 286 -4.01 -7.60 -28.49
C PRO A 286 -4.17 -8.12 -29.93
N LYS A 287 -5.37 -8.63 -30.28
CA LYS A 287 -5.67 -9.12 -31.63
C LYS A 287 -5.71 -8.04 -32.71
N LYS A 288 -6.13 -6.81 -32.38
CA LYS A 288 -6.22 -5.70 -33.34
C LYS A 288 -4.87 -5.02 -33.53
N LEU A 289 -4.07 -4.91 -32.46
CA LEU A 289 -2.69 -4.42 -32.55
C LEU A 289 -1.85 -5.31 -33.47
N ASP A 290 -2.01 -6.63 -33.36
CA ASP A 290 -1.28 -7.57 -34.22
C ASP A 290 -1.65 -7.42 -35.71
N ARG A 291 -2.91 -7.10 -35.98
CA ARG A 291 -3.43 -6.81 -37.33
C ARG A 291 -2.90 -5.48 -37.87
N PHE A 292 -2.79 -4.46 -37.02
CA PHE A 292 -2.23 -3.16 -37.36
C PHE A 292 -0.73 -3.27 -37.64
N LEU A 293 0.03 -3.92 -36.77
CA LEU A 293 1.47 -4.14 -36.94
C LEU A 293 1.79 -5.00 -38.17
N SER A 294 0.94 -5.98 -38.49
CA SER A 294 1.06 -6.75 -39.73
C SER A 294 0.85 -5.90 -40.98
N LYS A 295 -0.16 -5.01 -40.97
CA LYS A 295 -0.33 -4.04 -42.07
C LYS A 295 0.85 -3.08 -42.17
N TYR A 296 1.36 -2.61 -41.05
CA TYR A 296 2.47 -1.66 -41.02
C TYR A 296 3.78 -2.29 -41.54
N ARG A 297 4.06 -3.55 -41.18
CA ARG A 297 5.18 -4.32 -41.75
C ARG A 297 5.04 -4.55 -43.26
N ASN A 298 3.84 -4.79 -43.76
CA ASN A 298 3.64 -4.98 -45.20
C ASN A 298 3.84 -3.69 -46.00
N VAL A 299 3.54 -2.52 -45.43
CA VAL A 299 3.66 -1.24 -46.13
C VAL A 299 5.06 -0.64 -46.00
N TYR A 300 5.72 -0.80 -44.85
CA TYR A 300 6.97 -0.11 -44.53
C TYR A 300 8.14 -1.05 -44.20
N GLY A 301 7.93 -2.37 -44.23
CA GLY A 301 8.91 -3.36 -43.79
C GLY A 301 9.88 -3.87 -44.86
N ASN A 302 9.82 -3.34 -46.08
CA ASN A 302 10.90 -3.55 -47.05
C ASN A 302 11.83 -2.33 -47.03
N VAL A 303 12.74 -2.33 -46.07
CA VAL A 303 13.99 -1.56 -46.08
C VAL A 303 15.12 -2.51 -45.76
#